data_AF-A0A955ZRI5-F1
#
_entry.id   AF-A0A955ZRI5-F1
#
_cell.length_a   1.000
_cell.length_b   1.000
_cell.length_c   1.000
_cell.angle_alpha   90.00
_cell.angle_beta   90.00
_cell.angle_gamma   90.00
#
_symmetry.space_group_name_H-M   'P 1'
#
loop_
_entity.id
_entity.type
_entity.pdbx_description
1 polymer ?
#
loop_
_entity_poly.entity_id
_entity_poly.type
_entity_poly.pdbx_seq_one_letter_code
_entity_poly.pdbx_strand_id
1 'polypeptide(L)' 'KGQRPYHDVAFQPGDALYFGPETRGLPSHVLEALPPTHRLRIPMRPDSRSLNLSNAVAVVVYEAWRQLQFYGAK' A
#
# COMPACT_ATOMS: atom_id res chain seq x y z
N LYS A 1 -5.34 3.78 -11.22
CA LYS A 1 -5.23 2.50 -10.47
C LYS A 1 -3.75 2.15 -10.28
N GLY A 2 -3.37 1.60 -9.12
CA GLY A 2 -2.01 1.10 -8.89
C GLY A 2 -1.75 -0.16 -9.72
N GLN A 3 -0.61 -0.21 -10.39
CA GLN A 3 -0.26 -1.33 -11.28
C GLN A 3 0.80 -2.25 -10.69
N ARG A 4 1.54 -1.78 -9.68
CA ARG A 4 2.62 -2.54 -9.04
C ARG A 4 2.11 -3.19 -7.74
N PRO A 5 2.31 -4.51 -7.54
CA PRO A 5 2.11 -5.14 -6.23
C PRO A 5 2.94 -4.47 -5.14
N TYR A 6 2.36 -4.27 -3.95
CA TYR A 6 3.05 -3.60 -2.84
C TYR A 6 4.33 -4.33 -2.39
N HIS A 7 4.37 -5.66 -2.50
CA HIS A 7 5.53 -6.47 -2.10
C HIS A 7 6.70 -6.46 -3.10
N ASP A 8 6.52 -5.88 -4.30
CA ASP A 8 7.60 -5.76 -5.29
C ASP A 8 8.46 -4.51 -5.05
N VAL A 9 8.08 -3.65 -4.09
CA VAL A 9 8.78 -2.40 -3.76
C VAL A 9 9.79 -2.67 -2.65
N ALA A 10 10.93 -1.98 -2.71
CA ALA A 10 11.89 -1.92 -1.61
C ALA A 10 11.59 -0.69 -0.74
N PHE A 11 10.91 -0.90 0.39
CA PHE A 11 10.58 0.15 1.35
C PHE A 11 11.84 0.64 2.09
N GLN A 12 11.87 1.93 2.38
CA GLN A 12 12.97 2.59 3.10
C GLN A 12 12.46 3.23 4.40
N PRO A 13 13.33 3.40 5.42
CA PRO A 13 12.99 4.19 6.59
C PRO A 13 12.60 5.62 6.19
N GLY A 14 11.47 6.10 6.70
CA GLY A 14 10.95 7.44 6.38
C GLY A 14 9.95 7.48 5.23
N ASP A 15 9.68 6.36 4.55
CA ASP A 15 8.63 6.30 3.54
C ASP A 15 7.25 6.62 4.14
N ALA A 16 6.44 7.34 3.38
CA ALA A 16 5.05 7.63 3.72
C ALA A 16 4.09 6.76 2.89
N LEU A 17 3.17 6.07 3.57
CA LEU A 17 2.14 5.26 2.95
C LEU A 17 0.80 6.02 2.99
N TYR A 18 0.25 6.32 1.82
CA TYR A 18 -0.98 7.10 1.70
C TYR A 18 -2.16 6.19 1.29
N PHE A 19 -3.23 6.21 2.08
CA PHE A 19 -4.42 5.39 1.86
C PHE A 19 -5.67 6.27 1.76
N GLY A 20 -6.54 5.95 0.81
CA GLY A 20 -7.83 6.63 0.66
C GLY A 20 -8.94 5.97 1.47
N PRO A 21 -10.08 6.65 1.67
CA PRO A 21 -11.25 6.07 2.32
C PRO A 21 -11.74 4.80 1.60
N GLU A 22 -12.27 3.83 2.34
CA GLU A 22 -12.74 2.53 1.81
C GLU A 22 -13.68 2.66 0.62
N THR A 23 -14.61 3.60 0.70
CA THR A 23 -15.71 3.75 -0.25
C THR A 23 -15.29 4.37 -1.57
N ARG A 24 -14.26 5.22 -1.57
CA ARG A 24 -13.90 6.07 -2.72
C ARG A 24 -12.44 5.93 -3.15
N GLY A 25 -11.59 5.35 -2.31
CA GLY A 25 -10.15 5.31 -2.52
C GLY A 25 -9.53 6.71 -2.56
N LEU A 26 -8.34 6.81 -3.15
CA LEU A 26 -7.66 8.08 -3.32
C LEU A 26 -8.28 8.90 -4.46
N PRO A 27 -8.41 10.23 -4.30
CA PRO A 27 -8.79 11.10 -5.41
C PRO A 27 -7.86 10.91 -6.62
N SER A 28 -8.41 10.95 -7.83
CA SER A 28 -7.65 10.75 -9.07
C SER A 28 -6.47 11.73 -9.18
N HIS A 29 -6.67 13.00 -8.84
CA HIS A 29 -5.62 14.02 -8.88
C HIS A 29 -4.43 13.70 -7.94
N VAL A 30 -4.67 13.09 -6.77
CA VAL A 30 -3.60 12.65 -5.86
C VAL A 30 -2.81 11.50 -6.48
N LEU A 31 -3.52 10.52 -7.06
CA LEU A 31 -2.87 9.41 -7.76
C LEU A 31 -2.06 9.91 -8.97
N GLU A 32 -2.62 10.82 -9.75
CA GLU A 32 -2.00 11.40 -10.95
C GLU A 32 -0.74 12.21 -10.63
N ALA A 33 -0.71 12.90 -9.49
CA ALA A 33 0.46 13.61 -9.00
C ALA A 33 1.63 12.68 -8.60
N LEU A 34 1.38 11.41 -8.32
CA LEU A 34 2.41 10.45 -7.94
C LEU A 34 2.99 9.74 -9.17
N PRO A 35 4.32 9.48 -9.21
CA PRO A 35 4.92 8.62 -10.23
C PRO A 35 4.20 7.26 -10.29
N PRO A 36 3.98 6.67 -11.48
CA PRO A 36 3.33 5.36 -11.61
C PRO A 36 3.98 4.26 -10.76
N THR A 37 5.30 4.33 -10.55
CA THR A 37 6.08 3.40 -9.71
C THR A 37 5.71 3.43 -8.23
N HIS A 38 5.12 4.53 -7.74
CA HIS A 38 4.65 4.70 -6.36
C HIS A 38 3.16 4.38 -6.20
N ARG A 39 2.46 4.02 -7.29
CA ARG A 39 1.04 3.65 -7.25
C ARG A 39 0.91 2.14 -7.04
N LEU A 40 0.84 1.74 -5.78
CA LEU A 40 0.85 0.34 -5.36
C LEU A 40 -0.56 -0.26 -5.30
N ARG A 41 -0.65 -1.59 -5.34
CA ARG A 41 -1.86 -2.36 -5.08
C ARG A 41 -1.59 -3.57 -4.21
N ILE A 42 -2.60 -4.01 -3.46
CA ILE A 42 -2.62 -5.32 -2.82
C ILE A 42 -3.17 -6.32 -3.87
N PRO A 43 -2.43 -7.39 -4.21
CA PRO A 43 -2.97 -8.46 -5.06
C PRO A 43 -4.21 -9.09 -4.43
N MET A 44 -5.26 -9.24 -5.24
CA MET A 44 -6.55 -9.80 -4.81
C MET A 44 -7.05 -10.75 -5.91
N ARG A 45 -7.89 -11.73 -5.55
CA ARG A 45 -8.52 -12.62 -6.54
C ARG A 45 -9.53 -11.82 -7.39
N PRO A 46 -9.72 -12.15 -8.68
CA PRO A 46 -10.59 -11.37 -9.58
C PRO A 46 -12.00 -11.11 -9.03
N ASP A 47 -12.61 -12.09 -8.36
CA ASP A 47 -14.00 -12.00 -7.84
C ASP A 47 -14.08 -11.62 -6.36
N SER A 48 -12.97 -11.16 -5.78
CA SER A 48 -12.95 -10.77 -4.37
C SER A 48 -13.35 -9.30 -4.17
N ARG A 49 -13.98 -9.02 -3.02
CA ARG A 49 -14.19 -7.65 -2.57
C ARG A 49 -12.88 -7.07 -2.04
N SER A 50 -12.75 -5.75 -2.14
CA SER A 50 -11.65 -5.03 -1.50
C SER A 50 -11.57 -5.34 -0.01
N LEU A 51 -10.35 -5.38 0.52
CA LEU A 51 -10.13 -5.44 1.97
C LEU A 51 -10.67 -4.19 2.66
N ASN A 52 -11.10 -4.35 3.91
CA ASN A 52 -11.31 -3.22 4.81
C ASN A 52 -10.00 -2.41 4.94
N LEU A 53 -10.10 -1.08 5.14
CA LEU A 53 -8.96 -0.17 5.19
C LEU A 53 -7.97 -0.56 6.29
N SER A 54 -8.45 -0.98 7.46
CA SER A 54 -7.57 -1.40 8.56
C SER A 54 -6.68 -2.59 8.16
N ASN A 55 -7.26 -3.61 7.50
CA ASN A 55 -6.52 -4.76 6.99
C ASN A 55 -5.56 -4.35 5.86
N ALA A 56 -5.98 -3.47 4.96
CA ALA A 56 -5.12 -2.98 3.88
C ALA A 56 -3.90 -2.23 4.43
N VAL A 57 -4.10 -1.35 5.42
CA VAL A 57 -3.01 -0.63 6.10
C VAL A 57 -2.10 -1.61 6.82
N ALA A 58 -2.66 -2.53 7.62
CA ALA A 58 -1.88 -3.50 8.38
C ALA A 58 -0.97 -4.36 7.48
N VAL A 59 -1.50 -4.89 6.38
CA VAL A 59 -0.74 -5.73 5.44
C VAL A 59 0.45 -4.97 4.83
N VAL A 60 0.24 -3.73 4.39
CA VAL A 60 1.31 -2.95 3.74
C VAL A 60 2.35 -2.47 4.76
N VAL A 61 1.90 -2.02 5.93
CA VAL A 61 2.80 -1.57 7.01
C VAL A 61 3.66 -2.72 7.50
N TYR A 62 3.10 -3.91 7.71
CA TYR A 62 3.88 -5.06 8.18
C TYR A 62 4.84 -5.59 7.11
N GLU A 63 4.51 -5.50 5.82
CA GLU A 63 5.49 -5.83 4.76
C GLU A 63 6.64 -4.84 4.72
N ALA A 64 6.35 -3.53 4.80
CA ALA A 64 7.40 -2.51 4.90
C ALA A 64 8.27 -2.76 6.14
N TRP A 65 7.65 -3.02 7.30
CA TRP A 65 8.39 -3.30 8.53
C TRP A 65 9.20 -4.60 8.44
N ARG A 66 8.67 -5.65 7.79
CA ARG A 66 9.40 -6.90 7.51
C ARG A 66 10.65 -6.65 6.67
N GLN A 67 10.56 -5.84 5.61
CA GLN A 67 11.73 -5.48 4.80
C GLN A 67 12.77 -4.72 5.64
N LEU A 68 12.29 -3.86 6.54
CA LEU A 68 13.10 -3.15 7.55
C LEU A 68 13.47 -4.01 8.77
N GLN A 69 13.45 -5.35 8.62
CA GLN A 69 13.85 -6.33 9.63
C GLN A 69 13.14 -6.19 10.99
N PHE A 70 11.89 -5.74 10.96
CA PHE A 70 11.09 -5.47 12.16
C PHE A 70 11.84 -4.61 13.19
N TYR A 71 12.62 -3.62 12.71
CA TYR A 71 13.40 -2.74 13.58
C TYR A 71 12.54 -2.16 14.71
N GLY A 72 13.00 -2.34 15.96
CA GLY A 72 12.29 -1.90 17.17
C GLY A 72 11.27 -2.89 17.75
N ALA A 73 11.08 -4.08 17.16
CA ALA A 73 10.33 -5.16 17.77
C ALA A 73 11.03 -5.68 19.05
N LYS A 74 10.24 -6.21 20.00
CA LYS A 74 10.71 -6.79 21.27
C LYS A 74 10.66 -8.31 21.22
#